data_AF-A0A9E2LU01-F1
#
_entry.id   AF-A0A9E2LU01-F1
#
_cell.length_a   1.000
_cell.length_b   1.000
_cell.length_c   1.000
_cell.angle_alpha   90.00
_cell.angle_beta   90.00
_cell.angle_gamma   90.00
#
_symmetry.space_group_name_H-M   'P 1'
#
loop_
_entity.id
_entity.type
_entity.pdbx_description
1 polymer ?
#
loop_
_entity_poly.entity_id
_entity_poly.type
_entity_poly.pdbx_seq_one_letter_code
_entity_poly.pdbx_strand_id
1 'polypeptide(L)'
;MDILLYAAQLIAGFLLLTHGANWLITGGSTLALRIGISTTVVGLTVMAFGTSMPELTVNVSSALSGNTGIALGNILGSNIANIALILGITAMISPMAVAEDFLGRDFLWMTGAAVLLFVAMLDGTLSFPEGAVFLALGIGYTWHLIAGSRKEERQDPGEAHGKGRGLLINGGLVVLGLVALVAGGKLCVDSAVSFARFFGMSERVIGLTVVAVGTSMPEFAASLAAALKGRAEMAIGNIIGSNIFNILIILGITAMVHPIHVAVDARYFVDMSVMLGVTLLLWPLMRTGMTLVRLEGALLFSIYSGYIAYLLLLAD
;
A
#
# COMPACT_ATOMS: atom_id res chain seq x y z
N MET A 1 29.39 -12.68 10.50
CA MET A 1 29.71 -11.43 9.77
C MET A 1 28.49 -10.95 8.98
N ASP A 2 27.75 -11.87 8.35
CA ASP A 2 26.59 -11.55 7.51
C ASP A 2 25.39 -10.95 8.26
N ILE A 3 25.13 -11.37 9.51
CA ILE A 3 24.04 -10.80 10.34
C ILE A 3 24.24 -9.30 10.62
N LEU A 4 25.48 -8.88 10.91
CA LEU A 4 25.79 -7.47 11.15
C LEU A 4 25.61 -6.64 9.88
N LEU A 5 25.94 -7.22 8.73
CA LEU A 5 25.72 -6.59 7.43
C LEU A 5 24.22 -6.42 7.15
N TYR A 6 23.41 -7.48 7.32
CA TYR A 6 21.95 -7.41 7.14
C TYR A 6 21.29 -6.42 8.10
N ALA A 7 21.74 -6.36 9.36
CA ALA A 7 21.25 -5.39 10.33
C ALA A 7 21.59 -3.95 9.92
N ALA A 8 22.82 -3.70 9.45
CA ALA A 8 23.22 -2.39 8.94
C ALA A 8 22.41 -1.98 7.70
N GLN A 9 22.16 -2.93 6.78
CA GLN A 9 21.34 -2.71 5.59
C GLN A 9 19.88 -2.40 5.94
N LEU A 10 19.28 -3.10 6.91
CA LEU A 10 17.95 -2.77 7.43
C LEU A 10 17.88 -1.35 7.99
N ILE A 11 18.86 -0.94 8.79
CA ILE A 11 18.91 0.42 9.36
C ILE A 11 19.06 1.46 8.24
N ALA A 12 19.99 1.25 7.30
CA ALA A 12 20.15 2.13 6.16
C ALA A 12 18.89 2.22 5.29
N GLY A 13 18.21 1.09 5.07
CA GLY A 13 16.94 1.02 4.36
C GLY A 13 15.87 1.85 5.05
N PHE A 14 15.70 1.68 6.35
CA PHE A 14 14.73 2.45 7.14
C PHE A 14 15.04 3.96 7.16
N LEU A 15 16.32 4.34 7.20
CA LEU A 15 16.73 5.75 7.07
C LEU A 15 16.37 6.31 5.69
N LEU A 16 16.59 5.56 4.61
CA LEU A 16 16.18 5.98 3.26
C LEU A 16 14.66 6.12 3.16
N LEU A 17 13.90 5.18 3.73
CA LEU A 17 12.44 5.24 3.73
C LEU A 17 11.91 6.48 4.47
N THR A 18 12.43 6.76 5.66
CA THR A 18 12.01 7.92 6.47
C THR A 18 12.32 9.25 5.80
N HIS A 19 13.52 9.41 5.22
CA HIS A 19 13.88 10.63 4.50
C HIS A 19 13.14 10.74 3.16
N GLY A 20 12.98 9.63 2.44
CA GLY A 20 12.24 9.56 1.18
C GLY A 20 10.78 9.95 1.35
N ALA A 21 10.11 9.40 2.36
CA ALA A 21 8.77 9.78 2.79
C ALA A 21 8.68 11.28 3.08
N ASN A 22 9.64 11.81 3.85
CA ASN A 22 9.66 13.23 4.22
C ASN A 22 9.75 14.15 2.99
N TRP A 23 10.60 13.83 2.01
CA TRP A 23 10.72 14.58 0.76
C TRP A 23 9.47 14.45 -0.11
N LEU A 24 8.91 13.24 -0.22
CA LEU A 24 7.70 12.97 -0.99
C LEU A 24 6.50 13.75 -0.44
N ILE A 25 6.29 13.75 0.88
CA ILE A 25 5.22 14.50 1.55
C ILE A 25 5.42 16.01 1.36
N THR A 26 6.66 16.48 1.49
CA THR A 26 6.96 17.92 1.40
C THR A 26 6.77 18.43 -0.03
N GLY A 27 7.39 17.79 -1.02
CA GLY A 27 7.24 18.14 -2.43
C GLY A 27 5.82 17.90 -2.93
N GLY A 28 5.23 16.76 -2.59
CA GLY A 28 3.90 16.33 -3.02
C GLY A 28 2.80 17.27 -2.56
N SER A 29 2.73 17.62 -1.26
CA SER A 29 1.69 18.55 -0.79
C SER A 29 1.88 19.97 -1.31
N THR A 30 3.11 20.45 -1.47
CA THR A 30 3.32 21.80 -2.05
C THR A 30 2.97 21.84 -3.54
N LEU A 31 3.18 20.75 -4.28
CA LEU A 31 2.69 20.62 -5.65
C LEU A 31 1.16 20.54 -5.69
N ALA A 32 0.55 19.71 -4.82
CA ALA A 32 -0.90 19.54 -4.71
C ALA A 32 -1.64 20.87 -4.56
N LEU A 33 -1.22 21.66 -3.57
CA LEU A 33 -1.79 22.98 -3.27
C LEU A 33 -1.63 23.99 -4.43
N ARG A 34 -0.65 23.79 -5.31
CA ARG A 34 -0.39 24.69 -6.45
C ARG A 34 -1.15 24.32 -7.72
N ILE A 35 -1.46 23.04 -7.89
CA ILE A 35 -2.17 22.53 -9.07
C ILE A 35 -3.66 22.30 -8.79
N GLY A 36 -4.12 22.69 -7.61
CA GLY A 36 -5.50 22.55 -7.18
C GLY A 36 -5.95 21.10 -7.05
N ILE A 37 -5.16 20.31 -6.33
CA ILE A 37 -5.46 18.92 -6.04
C ILE A 37 -5.35 18.71 -4.53
N SER A 38 -6.33 18.03 -3.95
CA SER A 38 -6.34 17.74 -2.51
C SER A 38 -5.15 16.89 -2.08
N THR A 39 -4.73 17.06 -0.82
CA THR A 39 -3.65 16.25 -0.26
C THR A 39 -4.01 14.75 -0.20
N THR A 40 -5.30 14.44 -0.11
CA THR A 40 -5.88 13.09 -0.23
C THR A 40 -5.61 12.47 -1.60
N VAL A 41 -5.84 13.20 -2.70
CA VAL A 41 -5.58 12.69 -4.05
C VAL A 41 -4.09 12.44 -4.28
N VAL A 42 -3.20 13.27 -3.73
CA VAL A 42 -1.75 12.99 -3.77
C VAL A 42 -1.40 11.72 -3.00
N GLY A 43 -2.04 11.49 -1.85
CA GLY A 43 -1.95 10.22 -1.11
C GLY A 43 -2.40 9.04 -1.96
N LEU A 44 -3.62 9.11 -2.50
CA LEU A 44 -4.26 8.06 -3.30
C LEU A 44 -3.54 7.73 -4.63
N THR A 45 -2.70 8.64 -5.13
CA THR A 45 -2.07 8.51 -6.45
C THR A 45 -0.55 8.46 -6.36
N VAL A 46 0.13 9.60 -6.27
CA VAL A 46 1.59 9.70 -6.38
C VAL A 46 2.27 8.96 -5.23
N MET A 47 1.75 9.11 -4.01
CA MET A 47 2.31 8.47 -2.83
C MET A 47 2.10 6.96 -2.89
N ALA A 48 0.85 6.53 -3.06
CA ALA A 48 0.48 5.12 -3.15
C ALA A 48 1.21 4.40 -4.29
N PHE A 49 1.28 4.99 -5.50
CA PHE A 49 2.01 4.40 -6.62
C PHE A 49 3.49 4.27 -6.30
N GLY A 50 4.08 5.31 -5.72
CA GLY A 50 5.48 5.36 -5.38
C GLY A 50 5.90 4.35 -4.33
N THR A 51 5.12 4.25 -3.25
CA THR A 51 5.40 3.32 -2.16
C THR A 51 5.18 1.88 -2.60
N SER A 52 4.25 1.60 -3.51
CA SER A 52 3.93 0.24 -3.96
C SER A 52 4.79 -0.28 -5.14
N MET A 53 5.84 0.45 -5.52
CA MET A 53 6.81 0.00 -6.53
C MET A 53 7.61 -1.26 -6.11
N PRO A 54 8.03 -1.45 -4.85
CA PRO A 54 8.63 -2.70 -4.39
C PRO A 54 7.68 -3.89 -4.56
N GLU A 55 6.39 -3.73 -4.23
CA GLU A 55 5.35 -4.74 -4.45
C GLU A 55 5.26 -5.11 -5.93
N LEU A 56 5.21 -4.13 -6.84
CA LEU A 56 5.22 -4.39 -8.28
C LEU A 56 6.43 -5.22 -8.70
N THR A 57 7.62 -4.85 -8.21
CA THR A 57 8.88 -5.51 -8.54
C THR A 57 8.89 -6.95 -8.06
N VAL A 58 8.50 -7.18 -6.79
CA VAL A 58 8.44 -8.52 -6.18
C VAL A 58 7.38 -9.37 -6.86
N ASN A 59 6.22 -8.82 -7.17
CA ASN A 59 5.13 -9.55 -7.83
C ASN A 59 5.52 -10.04 -9.23
N VAL A 60 6.00 -9.12 -10.08
CA VAL A 60 6.37 -9.45 -11.46
C VAL A 60 7.55 -10.43 -11.49
N SER A 61 8.57 -10.21 -10.65
CA SER A 61 9.72 -11.13 -10.59
C SER A 61 9.36 -12.51 -10.06
N SER A 62 8.49 -12.60 -9.04
CA SER A 62 8.00 -13.87 -8.51
C SER A 62 7.18 -14.64 -9.53
N ALA A 63 6.29 -13.95 -10.25
CA ALA A 63 5.46 -14.56 -11.29
C ALA A 63 6.31 -15.06 -12.48
N LEU A 64 7.27 -14.26 -12.95
CA LEU A 64 8.22 -14.67 -14.01
C LEU A 64 9.11 -15.85 -13.59
N SER A 65 9.35 -16.01 -12.29
CA SER A 65 10.10 -17.14 -11.74
C SER A 65 9.23 -18.39 -11.51
N GLY A 66 7.96 -18.37 -11.92
CA GLY A 66 7.00 -19.46 -11.72
C GLY A 66 6.43 -19.57 -10.29
N ASN A 67 6.77 -18.64 -9.40
CA ASN A 67 6.33 -18.63 -8.00
C ASN A 67 5.06 -17.77 -7.82
N THR A 68 4.00 -18.13 -8.53
CA THR A 68 2.71 -17.39 -8.56
C THR A 68 2.03 -17.30 -7.18
N GLY A 69 2.23 -18.30 -6.32
CA GLY A 69 1.74 -18.27 -4.93
C GLY A 69 2.39 -17.15 -4.09
N ILE A 70 3.67 -16.85 -4.34
CA ILE A 70 4.36 -15.72 -3.68
C ILE A 70 3.82 -14.39 -4.20
N ALA A 71 3.60 -14.27 -5.52
CA ALA A 71 3.03 -13.06 -6.10
C ALA A 71 1.63 -12.74 -5.56
N LEU A 72 0.76 -13.74 -5.44
CA LEU A 72 -0.56 -13.53 -4.83
C LEU A 72 -0.46 -13.26 -3.32
N GLY A 73 0.35 -14.05 -2.61
CA GLY A 73 0.56 -13.89 -1.17
C GLY A 73 1.11 -12.51 -0.80
N ASN A 74 2.00 -11.95 -1.63
CA ASN A 74 2.49 -10.60 -1.47
C ASN A 74 1.36 -9.56 -1.57
N ILE A 75 0.45 -9.68 -2.53
CA ILE A 75 -0.69 -8.77 -2.66
C ILE A 75 -1.67 -8.89 -1.50
N LEU A 76 -2.08 -10.10 -1.13
CA LEU A 76 -3.00 -10.31 -0.01
C LEU A 76 -2.37 -9.82 1.31
N GLY A 77 -1.13 -10.23 1.56
CA GLY A 77 -0.37 -9.85 2.76
C GLY A 77 -0.16 -8.35 2.86
N SER A 78 0.21 -7.68 1.76
CA SER A 78 0.39 -6.21 1.74
C SER A 78 -0.93 -5.48 1.99
N ASN A 79 -2.05 -5.94 1.42
CA ASN A 79 -3.36 -5.32 1.67
C ASN A 79 -3.81 -5.47 3.12
N ILE A 80 -3.62 -6.66 3.71
CA ILE A 80 -3.90 -6.93 5.12
C ILE A 80 -2.98 -6.08 6.01
N ALA A 81 -1.68 -6.02 5.72
CA ALA A 81 -0.72 -5.21 6.47
C ALA A 81 -1.05 -3.71 6.39
N ASN A 82 -1.37 -3.19 5.21
CA ASN A 82 -1.75 -1.80 5.02
C ASN A 82 -2.92 -1.39 5.92
N ILE A 83 -3.98 -2.20 5.98
CA ILE A 83 -5.17 -1.90 6.80
C ILE A 83 -4.96 -2.24 8.27
N ALA A 84 -4.53 -3.45 8.58
CA ALA A 84 -4.56 -3.94 9.95
C ALA A 84 -3.30 -3.53 10.74
N LEU A 85 -2.12 -3.56 10.11
CA LEU A 85 -0.85 -3.18 10.75
C LEU A 85 -0.59 -1.68 10.66
N ILE A 86 -0.45 -1.15 9.44
CA ILE A 86 0.07 0.20 9.19
C ILE A 86 -0.91 1.25 9.66
N LEU A 87 -2.16 1.17 9.18
CA LEU A 87 -3.22 2.07 9.61
C LEU A 87 -3.51 1.92 11.11
N GLY A 88 -3.49 0.67 11.61
CA GLY A 88 -3.67 0.36 13.03
C GLY A 88 -2.65 1.06 13.93
N ILE A 89 -1.35 0.85 13.67
CA ILE A 89 -0.25 1.50 14.41
C ILE A 89 -0.32 3.02 14.25
N THR A 90 -0.55 3.51 13.03
CA THR A 90 -0.60 4.95 12.76
C THR A 90 -1.71 5.62 13.57
N ALA A 91 -2.90 5.02 13.64
CA ALA A 91 -4.03 5.52 14.43
C ALA A 91 -3.82 5.41 15.94
N MET A 92 -3.11 4.39 16.42
CA MET A 92 -2.70 4.27 17.83
C MET A 92 -1.78 5.43 18.25
N ILE A 93 -0.86 5.84 17.37
CA ILE A 93 0.07 6.94 17.61
C ILE A 93 -0.66 8.29 17.48
N SER A 94 -1.31 8.50 16.34
CA SER A 94 -1.99 9.75 15.98
C SER A 94 -3.38 9.45 15.42
N PRO A 95 -4.48 9.82 16.13
CA PRO A 95 -5.83 9.71 15.58
C PRO A 95 -5.93 10.33 14.19
N MET A 96 -6.64 9.67 13.28
CA MET A 96 -6.61 10.00 11.86
C MET A 96 -7.97 10.49 11.38
N ALA A 97 -8.07 11.78 11.05
CA ALA A 97 -9.26 12.34 10.41
C ALA A 97 -9.47 11.72 9.02
N VAL A 98 -10.73 11.43 8.70
CA VAL A 98 -11.17 10.72 7.50
C VAL A 98 -11.93 11.68 6.60
N ALA A 99 -11.53 11.76 5.33
CA ALA A 99 -12.24 12.57 4.34
C ALA A 99 -13.61 11.95 3.97
N GLU A 100 -14.62 12.77 3.69
CA GLU A 100 -15.95 12.29 3.29
C GLU A 100 -15.92 11.49 1.98
N ASP A 101 -15.16 11.97 1.00
CA ASP A 101 -14.91 11.30 -0.28
C ASP A 101 -14.40 9.88 -0.11
N PHE A 102 -13.62 9.64 0.95
CA PHE A 102 -13.10 8.32 1.23
C PHE A 102 -14.23 7.36 1.61
N LEU A 103 -15.07 7.67 2.60
CA LEU A 103 -16.13 6.76 3.06
C LEU A 103 -17.21 6.48 2.01
N GLY A 104 -17.34 7.37 1.02
CA GLY A 104 -18.17 7.17 -0.14
C GLY A 104 -17.41 6.48 -1.28
N ARG A 105 -16.81 7.30 -2.15
CA ARG A 105 -16.25 6.84 -3.43
C ARG A 105 -15.08 5.87 -3.24
N ASP A 106 -14.06 6.26 -2.49
CA ASP A 106 -12.79 5.53 -2.51
C ASP A 106 -12.86 4.22 -1.72
N PHE A 107 -13.67 4.17 -0.66
CA PHE A 107 -14.00 2.94 0.06
C PHE A 107 -14.74 1.94 -0.83
N LEU A 108 -15.68 2.41 -1.67
CA LEU A 108 -16.38 1.56 -2.63
C LEU A 108 -15.42 0.99 -3.68
N TRP A 109 -14.46 1.77 -4.17
CA TRP A 109 -13.44 1.27 -5.09
C TRP A 109 -12.53 0.22 -4.44
N MET A 110 -12.04 0.48 -3.22
CA MET A 110 -11.22 -0.48 -2.49
C MET A 110 -11.97 -1.79 -2.22
N THR A 111 -13.20 -1.70 -1.72
CA THR A 111 -14.04 -2.87 -1.44
C THR A 111 -14.41 -3.60 -2.72
N GLY A 112 -14.76 -2.87 -3.79
CA GLY A 112 -15.05 -3.44 -5.10
C GLY A 112 -13.86 -4.18 -5.69
N ALA A 113 -12.65 -3.65 -5.56
CA ALA A 113 -11.43 -4.33 -5.97
C ALA A 113 -11.19 -5.62 -5.16
N ALA A 114 -11.36 -5.58 -3.84
CA ALA A 114 -11.21 -6.75 -2.98
C ALA A 114 -12.24 -7.84 -3.29
N VAL A 115 -13.51 -7.48 -3.53
CA VAL A 115 -14.57 -8.41 -3.93
C VAL A 115 -14.31 -8.97 -5.34
N LEU A 116 -13.90 -8.12 -6.28
CA LEU A 116 -13.55 -8.55 -7.63
C LEU A 116 -12.41 -9.57 -7.61
N LEU A 117 -11.37 -9.32 -6.81
CA LEU A 117 -10.29 -10.28 -6.59
C LEU A 117 -10.80 -11.58 -5.97
N PHE A 118 -11.66 -11.50 -4.95
CA PHE A 118 -12.27 -12.66 -4.32
C PHE A 118 -12.99 -13.57 -5.34
N VAL A 119 -13.81 -12.96 -6.20
CA VAL A 119 -14.60 -13.67 -7.21
C VAL A 119 -13.72 -14.19 -8.35
N ALA A 120 -12.81 -13.38 -8.87
CA ALA A 120 -11.95 -13.73 -10.00
C ALA A 120 -11.07 -14.95 -9.69
N MET A 121 -10.69 -15.13 -8.43
CA MET A 121 -9.79 -16.21 -8.04
C MET A 121 -10.52 -17.42 -7.41
N LEU A 122 -11.84 -17.57 -7.59
CA LEU A 122 -12.57 -18.73 -7.03
C LEU A 122 -12.09 -20.08 -7.58
N ASP A 123 -11.59 -20.09 -8.82
CA ASP A 123 -11.00 -21.27 -9.47
C ASP A 123 -9.47 -21.36 -9.24
N GLY A 124 -8.89 -20.43 -8.47
CA GLY A 124 -7.46 -20.34 -8.18
C GLY A 124 -6.62 -19.80 -9.33
N THR A 125 -7.23 -19.24 -10.37
CA THR A 125 -6.51 -18.75 -11.55
C THR A 125 -6.83 -17.28 -11.81
N LEU A 126 -5.80 -16.46 -12.07
CA LEU A 126 -5.97 -15.14 -12.68
C LEU A 126 -5.33 -15.18 -14.06
N SER A 127 -6.18 -15.22 -15.08
CA SER A 127 -5.78 -15.28 -16.47
C SER A 127 -5.37 -13.91 -17.02
N PHE A 128 -4.76 -13.92 -18.21
CA PHE A 128 -4.39 -12.68 -18.91
C PHE A 128 -5.59 -11.75 -19.14
N PRO A 129 -6.76 -12.21 -19.67
CA PRO A 129 -7.92 -11.34 -19.86
C PRO A 129 -8.43 -10.70 -18.57
N GLU A 130 -8.44 -11.46 -17.47
CA GLU A 130 -8.84 -10.93 -16.15
C GLU A 130 -7.83 -9.90 -15.66
N GLY A 131 -6.52 -10.16 -15.80
CA GLY A 131 -5.47 -9.18 -15.52
C GLY A 131 -5.65 -7.88 -16.30
N ALA A 132 -6.03 -7.96 -17.57
CA ALA A 132 -6.33 -6.79 -18.40
C ALA A 132 -7.56 -6.01 -17.90
N VAL A 133 -8.60 -6.69 -17.43
CA VAL A 133 -9.77 -6.05 -16.81
C VAL A 133 -9.37 -5.32 -15.53
N PHE A 134 -8.58 -5.95 -14.65
CA PHE A 134 -8.10 -5.35 -13.41
C PHE A 134 -7.27 -4.09 -13.71
N LEU A 135 -6.34 -4.18 -14.65
CA LEU A 135 -5.50 -3.04 -15.04
C LEU A 135 -6.33 -1.90 -15.65
N ALA A 136 -7.31 -2.22 -16.50
CA ALA A 136 -8.20 -1.22 -17.08
C ALA A 136 -9.02 -0.49 -16.00
N LEU A 137 -9.52 -1.22 -15.00
CA LEU A 137 -10.21 -0.64 -13.85
C LEU A 137 -9.29 0.24 -13.01
N GLY A 138 -8.04 -0.19 -12.77
CA GLY A 138 -7.05 0.60 -12.02
C GLY A 138 -6.67 1.91 -12.71
N ILE A 139 -6.49 1.86 -14.04
CA ILE A 139 -6.26 3.06 -14.87
C ILE A 139 -7.50 3.96 -14.84
N GLY A 140 -8.70 3.38 -14.98
CA GLY A 140 -9.97 4.11 -14.93
C GLY A 140 -10.20 4.83 -13.60
N TYR A 141 -9.92 4.16 -12.48
CA TYR A 141 -9.97 4.74 -11.13
C TYR A 141 -9.02 5.93 -10.99
N THR A 142 -7.76 5.76 -11.40
CA THR A 142 -6.73 6.81 -11.32
C THR A 142 -7.11 8.02 -12.16
N TRP A 143 -7.62 7.78 -13.38
CA TRP A 143 -8.13 8.83 -14.25
C TRP A 143 -9.31 9.57 -13.59
N HIS A 144 -10.26 8.84 -13.01
CA HIS A 144 -11.43 9.43 -12.36
C HIS A 144 -11.05 10.31 -11.17
N LEU A 145 -10.09 9.90 -10.34
CA LEU A 145 -9.54 10.70 -9.24
C LEU A 145 -8.92 12.02 -9.73
N ILE A 146 -8.02 11.95 -10.72
CA ILE A 146 -7.30 13.12 -11.24
C ILE A 146 -8.25 14.06 -12.00
N ALA A 147 -9.23 13.51 -12.72
CA ALA A 147 -10.20 14.31 -13.46
C ALA A 147 -11.25 14.97 -12.55
N GLY A 148 -11.66 14.29 -11.47
CA GLY A 148 -12.60 14.81 -10.47
C GLY A 148 -12.02 15.98 -9.69
N SER A 149 -10.80 15.83 -9.18
CA SER A 149 -10.08 16.87 -8.42
C SER A 149 -9.90 18.18 -9.19
N ARG A 150 -9.64 18.13 -10.50
CA ARG A 150 -9.50 19.33 -11.34
C ARG A 150 -10.81 20.10 -11.58
N LYS A 151 -11.97 19.49 -11.34
CA LYS A 151 -13.29 20.12 -11.59
C LYS A 151 -13.80 20.93 -10.40
N GLU A 152 -13.49 20.52 -9.17
CA GLU A 152 -13.92 21.21 -7.95
C GLU A 152 -13.25 22.58 -7.79
N GLU A 153 -11.98 22.71 -8.19
CA GLU A 153 -11.22 23.96 -8.00
C GLU A 153 -11.37 24.98 -9.16
N ARG A 154 -12.03 24.62 -10.26
CA ARG A 154 -12.44 25.61 -11.29
C ARG A 154 -13.43 26.65 -10.75
N GLN A 155 -13.96 26.46 -9.54
CA GLN A 155 -14.92 27.36 -8.91
C GLN A 155 -14.30 28.36 -7.92
N ASP A 156 -12.99 28.30 -7.61
CA ASP A 156 -12.34 29.27 -6.73
C ASP A 156 -11.01 29.80 -7.32
N PRO A 157 -11.05 30.91 -8.10
CA PRO A 157 -9.86 31.50 -8.72
C PRO A 157 -9.10 32.40 -7.72
N GLY A 158 -8.56 31.80 -6.65
CA GLY A 158 -7.85 32.51 -5.58
C GLY A 158 -6.40 32.02 -5.38
N GLU A 159 -5.45 32.71 -6.02
CA GLU A 159 -4.03 32.78 -5.64
C GLU A 159 -3.09 31.56 -5.85
N ALA A 160 -2.70 31.29 -7.10
CA ALA A 160 -1.50 30.51 -7.41
C ALA A 160 -0.33 31.40 -7.87
N HIS A 161 0.26 32.20 -6.97
CA HIS A 161 1.49 32.97 -7.25
C HIS A 161 2.72 32.39 -6.55
N GLY A 162 3.58 31.69 -7.31
CA GLY A 162 4.91 31.28 -6.85
C GLY A 162 5.82 30.79 -7.96
N LYS A 163 6.81 31.61 -8.34
CA LYS A 163 7.85 31.45 -9.38
C LYS A 163 8.30 30.00 -9.67
N GLY A 164 8.51 29.67 -10.95
CA GLY A 164 8.84 28.33 -11.48
C GLY A 164 10.02 27.57 -10.82
N ARG A 165 10.89 28.25 -10.07
CA ARG A 165 11.94 27.62 -9.24
C ARG A 165 11.36 26.74 -8.12
N GLY A 166 10.20 27.11 -7.56
CA GLY A 166 9.50 26.29 -6.57
C GLY A 166 8.92 25.00 -7.15
N LEU A 167 8.51 25.01 -8.43
CA LEU A 167 7.99 23.81 -9.10
C LEU A 167 9.11 22.79 -9.32
N LEU A 168 10.28 23.24 -9.78
CA LEU A 168 11.44 22.38 -9.99
C LEU A 168 11.96 21.78 -8.68
N ILE A 169 12.02 22.56 -7.60
CA ILE A 169 12.46 22.06 -6.30
C ILE A 169 11.49 21.01 -5.76
N ASN A 170 10.18 21.29 -5.76
CA ASN A 170 9.20 20.35 -5.23
C ASN A 170 9.04 19.10 -6.11
N GLY A 171 9.13 19.25 -7.43
CA GLY A 171 9.21 18.12 -8.35
C GLY A 171 10.45 17.27 -8.11
N GLY A 172 11.60 17.90 -7.90
CA GLY A 172 12.84 17.23 -7.50
C GLY A 172 12.69 16.48 -6.18
N LEU A 173 12.03 17.06 -5.17
CA LEU A 173 11.76 16.39 -3.89
C LEU A 173 10.85 15.17 -4.05
N VAL A 174 9.83 15.23 -4.91
CA VAL A 174 8.99 14.07 -5.21
C VAL A 174 9.82 12.97 -5.86
N VAL A 175 10.60 13.27 -6.90
CA VAL A 175 11.44 12.27 -7.58
C VAL A 175 12.48 11.66 -6.65
N LEU A 176 13.20 12.49 -5.88
CA LEU A 176 14.17 12.01 -4.90
C LEU A 176 13.52 11.18 -3.80
N GLY A 177 12.33 11.59 -3.34
CA GLY A 177 11.53 10.86 -2.37
C GLY A 177 11.15 9.47 -2.87
N LEU A 178 10.65 9.37 -4.10
CA LEU A 178 10.31 8.11 -4.76
C LEU A 178 11.52 7.19 -4.92
N VAL A 179 12.64 7.72 -5.41
CA VAL A 179 13.88 6.93 -5.57
C VAL A 179 14.37 6.40 -4.22
N ALA A 180 14.34 7.23 -3.18
CA ALA A 180 14.74 6.84 -1.84
C ALA A 180 13.81 5.77 -1.24
N LEU A 181 12.49 5.88 -1.47
CA LEU A 181 11.51 4.87 -1.03
C LEU A 181 11.74 3.51 -1.72
N VAL A 182 11.95 3.51 -3.04
CA VAL A 182 12.23 2.27 -3.80
C VAL A 182 13.55 1.64 -3.36
N ALA A 183 14.62 2.44 -3.25
CA ALA A 183 15.92 1.95 -2.84
C ALA A 183 15.92 1.43 -1.38
N GLY A 184 15.28 2.18 -0.47
CA GLY A 184 15.13 1.81 0.92
C GLY A 184 14.29 0.55 1.11
N GLY A 185 13.16 0.44 0.39
CA GLY A 185 12.28 -0.72 0.41
C GLY A 185 12.99 -1.98 -0.07
N LYS A 186 13.70 -1.90 -1.21
CA LYS A 186 14.50 -3.02 -1.71
C LYS A 186 15.55 -3.47 -0.69
N LEU A 187 16.29 -2.53 -0.10
CA LEU A 187 17.31 -2.84 0.89
C LEU A 187 16.70 -3.51 2.13
N CYS A 188 15.54 -3.05 2.60
CA CYS A 188 14.80 -3.66 3.69
C CYS A 188 14.34 -5.09 3.36
N VAL A 189 13.72 -5.30 2.19
CA VAL A 189 13.23 -6.62 1.75
C VAL A 189 14.37 -7.62 1.61
N ASP A 190 15.43 -7.27 0.88
CA ASP A 190 16.58 -8.16 0.64
C ASP A 190 17.23 -8.60 1.96
N SER A 191 17.36 -7.66 2.91
CA SER A 191 17.94 -7.92 4.23
C SER A 191 17.01 -8.75 5.11
N ALA A 192 15.71 -8.47 5.07
CA ALA A 192 14.69 -9.18 5.86
C ALA A 192 14.56 -10.65 5.40
N VAL A 193 14.54 -10.90 4.09
CA VAL A 193 14.53 -12.25 3.51
C VAL A 193 15.80 -13.01 3.91
N SER A 194 16.96 -12.36 3.87
CA SER A 194 18.23 -12.97 4.27
C SER A 194 18.24 -13.35 5.76
N PHE A 195 17.66 -12.51 6.62
CA PHE A 195 17.43 -12.83 8.04
C PHE A 195 16.48 -14.02 8.21
N ALA A 196 15.36 -14.03 7.51
CA ALA A 196 14.34 -15.06 7.65
C ALA A 196 14.84 -16.45 7.23
N ARG A 197 15.64 -16.51 6.15
CA ARG A 197 16.32 -17.74 5.72
C ARG A 197 17.34 -18.21 6.74
N PHE A 198 18.08 -17.28 7.38
CA PHE A 198 19.01 -17.63 8.45
C PHE A 198 18.31 -18.32 9.64
N PHE A 199 17.06 -17.95 9.93
CA PHE A 199 16.25 -18.57 10.98
C PHE A 199 15.45 -19.81 10.53
N GLY A 200 15.63 -20.28 9.29
CA GLY A 200 15.01 -21.51 8.80
C GLY A 200 13.52 -21.41 8.46
N MET A 201 12.99 -20.20 8.24
CA MET A 201 11.60 -19.99 7.84
C MET A 201 11.34 -20.55 6.43
N SER A 202 10.15 -21.11 6.19
CA SER A 202 9.76 -21.64 4.87
C SER A 202 9.52 -20.51 3.87
N GLU A 203 9.76 -20.75 2.57
CA GLU A 203 9.56 -19.71 1.53
C GLU A 203 8.12 -19.17 1.49
N ARG A 204 7.11 -19.99 1.87
CA ARG A 204 5.72 -19.55 2.02
C ARG A 204 5.57 -18.54 3.16
N VAL A 205 6.10 -18.86 4.34
CA VAL A 205 6.04 -17.96 5.49
C VAL A 205 6.84 -16.68 5.21
N ILE A 206 8.01 -16.79 4.58
CA ILE A 206 8.81 -15.63 4.15
C ILE A 206 7.99 -14.74 3.21
N GLY A 207 7.34 -15.32 2.18
CA GLY A 207 6.51 -14.57 1.23
C GLY A 207 5.32 -13.85 1.87
N LEU A 208 4.58 -14.54 2.74
CA LEU A 208 3.37 -14.00 3.38
C LEU A 208 3.64 -13.04 4.54
N THR A 209 4.83 -13.10 5.16
CA THR A 209 5.16 -12.30 6.35
C THR A 209 6.29 -11.33 6.08
N VAL A 210 7.51 -11.82 5.92
CA VAL A 210 8.72 -11.00 5.85
C VAL A 210 8.78 -10.15 4.59
N VAL A 211 8.43 -10.74 3.44
CA VAL A 211 8.37 -10.03 2.16
C VAL A 211 7.21 -9.06 2.16
N ALA A 212 5.98 -9.50 2.47
CA ALA A 212 4.80 -8.64 2.49
C ALA A 212 4.95 -7.45 3.45
N VAL A 213 5.47 -7.67 4.67
CA VAL A 213 5.77 -6.58 5.61
C VAL A 213 6.90 -5.71 5.08
N GLY A 214 7.96 -6.31 4.53
CA GLY A 214 9.12 -5.61 4.01
C GLY A 214 8.79 -4.70 2.84
N THR A 215 7.97 -5.16 1.89
CA THR A 215 7.55 -4.39 0.73
C THR A 215 6.64 -3.24 1.12
N SER A 216 5.83 -3.39 2.18
CA SER A 216 4.96 -2.33 2.71
C SER A 216 5.61 -1.42 3.77
N MET A 217 6.93 -1.53 3.99
CA MET A 217 7.67 -0.56 4.82
C MET A 217 7.69 0.87 4.25
N PRO A 218 7.80 1.11 2.93
CA PRO A 218 7.63 2.43 2.35
C PRO A 218 6.27 3.04 2.69
N GLU A 219 5.18 2.27 2.58
CA GLU A 219 3.82 2.66 2.95
C GLU A 219 3.77 3.04 4.42
N PHE A 220 4.36 2.22 5.30
CA PHE A 220 4.40 2.49 6.73
C PHE A 220 5.11 3.80 7.03
N ALA A 221 6.33 3.97 6.51
CA ALA A 221 7.14 5.16 6.74
C ALA A 221 6.44 6.42 6.19
N ALA A 222 5.84 6.32 5.00
CA ALA A 222 5.17 7.42 4.34
C ALA A 222 3.86 7.82 5.07
N SER A 223 3.00 6.86 5.40
CA SER A 223 1.74 7.12 6.12
C SER A 223 1.97 7.62 7.54
N LEU A 224 2.92 7.04 8.28
CA LEU A 224 3.26 7.51 9.62
C LEU A 224 3.83 8.93 9.58
N ALA A 225 4.75 9.23 8.66
CA ALA A 225 5.31 10.57 8.51
C ALA A 225 4.25 11.61 8.12
N ALA A 226 3.28 11.24 7.29
CA ALA A 226 2.17 12.11 6.92
C ALA A 226 1.24 12.38 8.11
N ALA A 227 0.87 11.34 8.87
CA ALA A 227 0.04 11.46 10.06
C ALA A 227 0.70 12.34 11.13
N LEU A 228 1.99 12.13 11.43
CA LEU A 228 2.75 12.92 12.39
C LEU A 228 2.90 14.40 11.99
N LYS A 229 2.76 14.72 10.71
CA LYS A 229 2.73 16.10 10.19
C LYS A 229 1.34 16.72 10.14
N GLY A 230 0.33 16.07 10.73
CA GLY A 230 -1.06 16.53 10.70
C GLY A 230 -1.73 16.37 9.33
N ARG A 231 -1.19 15.55 8.44
CA ARG A 231 -1.75 15.23 7.11
C ARG A 231 -2.41 13.86 7.12
N ALA A 232 -3.34 13.65 8.05
CA ALA A 232 -4.00 12.36 8.27
C ALA A 232 -4.76 11.87 7.02
N GLU A 233 -5.46 12.75 6.31
CA GLU A 233 -6.17 12.39 5.08
C GLU A 233 -5.22 11.90 3.97
N MET A 234 -4.02 12.49 3.87
CA MET A 234 -2.98 12.00 2.95
C MET A 234 -2.45 10.63 3.38
N ALA A 235 -2.28 10.40 4.69
CA ALA A 235 -1.83 9.11 5.23
C ALA A 235 -2.85 7.98 4.97
N ILE A 236 -4.14 8.26 5.16
CA ILE A 236 -5.23 7.34 4.79
C ILE A 236 -5.22 7.15 3.27
N GLY A 237 -5.17 8.24 2.51
CA GLY A 237 -5.14 8.20 1.04
C GLY A 237 -4.02 7.30 0.52
N ASN A 238 -2.84 7.35 1.10
CA ASN A 238 -1.73 6.46 0.75
C ASN A 238 -2.09 4.97 0.94
N ILE A 239 -2.61 4.60 2.12
CA ILE A 239 -2.95 3.21 2.46
C ILE A 239 -4.04 2.66 1.54
N ILE A 240 -5.06 3.47 1.28
CA ILE A 240 -6.21 3.08 0.45
C ILE A 240 -5.81 3.00 -1.03
N GLY A 241 -5.06 3.99 -1.51
CA GLY A 241 -4.52 4.00 -2.86
C GLY A 241 -3.62 2.79 -3.09
N SER A 242 -2.73 2.46 -2.14
CA SER A 242 -1.85 1.30 -2.23
C SER A 242 -2.61 -0.02 -2.29
N ASN A 243 -3.70 -0.17 -1.54
CA ASN A 243 -4.55 -1.36 -1.64
C ASN A 243 -5.22 -1.50 -3.01
N ILE A 244 -5.79 -0.40 -3.51
CA ILE A 244 -6.41 -0.37 -4.84
C ILE A 244 -5.36 -0.66 -5.92
N PHE A 245 -4.16 -0.08 -5.81
CA PHE A 245 -3.07 -0.33 -6.76
C PHE A 245 -2.53 -1.75 -6.70
N ASN A 246 -2.34 -2.29 -5.50
CA ASN A 246 -1.92 -3.67 -5.29
C ASN A 246 -2.86 -4.64 -6.02
N ILE A 247 -4.17 -4.46 -5.85
CA ILE A 247 -5.16 -5.33 -6.47
C ILE A 247 -5.34 -5.03 -7.96
N LEU A 248 -5.65 -3.80 -8.35
CA LEU A 248 -6.06 -3.50 -9.73
C LEU A 248 -4.87 -3.37 -10.68
N ILE A 249 -3.81 -2.67 -10.28
CA ILE A 249 -2.69 -2.37 -11.18
C ILE A 249 -1.62 -3.44 -11.09
N ILE A 250 -1.10 -3.71 -9.89
CA ILE A 250 0.06 -4.60 -9.73
C ILE A 250 -0.32 -6.03 -10.07
N LEU A 251 -1.39 -6.56 -9.45
CA LEU A 251 -1.85 -7.91 -9.77
C LEU A 251 -2.34 -8.01 -11.23
N GLY A 252 -2.99 -6.97 -11.75
CA GLY A 252 -3.41 -6.89 -13.15
C GLY A 252 -2.23 -7.01 -14.13
N ILE A 253 -1.18 -6.20 -13.94
CA ILE A 253 0.08 -6.29 -14.71
C ILE A 253 0.70 -7.67 -14.54
N THR A 254 0.74 -8.19 -13.31
CA THR A 254 1.36 -9.49 -13.00
C THR A 254 0.69 -10.61 -13.78
N ALA A 255 -0.65 -10.69 -13.77
CA ALA A 255 -1.41 -11.72 -14.48
C ALA A 255 -1.34 -11.57 -16.01
N MET A 256 -1.18 -10.35 -16.53
CA MET A 256 -0.91 -10.12 -17.95
C MET A 256 0.51 -10.54 -18.37
N VAL A 257 1.49 -10.43 -17.49
CA VAL A 257 2.87 -10.86 -17.76
C VAL A 257 2.99 -12.38 -17.64
N HIS A 258 2.44 -12.95 -16.56
CA HIS A 258 2.43 -14.37 -16.31
C HIS A 258 1.15 -14.74 -15.53
N PRO A 259 0.22 -15.50 -16.12
CA PRO A 259 -1.01 -15.91 -15.45
C PRO A 259 -0.75 -16.52 -14.08
N ILE A 260 -1.52 -16.09 -13.09
CA ILE A 260 -1.36 -16.51 -11.70
C ILE A 260 -2.18 -17.78 -11.51
N HIS A 261 -1.53 -18.83 -11.01
CA HIS A 261 -2.19 -20.08 -10.67
C HIS A 261 -1.82 -20.46 -9.24
N VAL A 262 -2.80 -20.75 -8.41
CA VAL A 262 -2.62 -21.19 -7.02
C VAL A 262 -3.49 -22.40 -6.73
N ALA A 263 -3.01 -23.27 -5.83
CA ALA A 263 -3.82 -24.38 -5.35
C ALA A 263 -4.94 -23.82 -4.47
N VAL A 264 -6.20 -24.12 -4.83
CA VAL A 264 -7.37 -23.75 -4.05
C VAL A 264 -7.49 -24.69 -2.85
N ASP A 265 -6.94 -24.26 -1.71
CA ASP A 265 -7.03 -24.96 -0.44
C ASP A 265 -7.75 -24.11 0.63
N ALA A 266 -7.98 -24.68 1.82
CA ALA A 266 -8.64 -23.95 2.90
C ALA A 266 -7.84 -22.72 3.36
N ARG A 267 -6.49 -22.77 3.30
CA ARG A 267 -5.61 -21.68 3.76
C ARG A 267 -5.72 -20.48 2.82
N TYR A 268 -5.74 -20.75 1.53
CA TYR A 268 -6.00 -19.77 0.49
C TYR A 268 -7.29 -18.97 0.75
N PHE A 269 -8.40 -19.65 1.06
CA PHE A 269 -9.65 -18.96 1.38
C PHE A 269 -9.60 -18.18 2.69
N VAL A 270 -8.83 -18.63 3.68
CA VAL A 270 -8.61 -17.88 4.92
C VAL A 270 -7.93 -16.54 4.61
N ASP A 271 -6.83 -16.55 3.84
CA ASP A 271 -6.08 -15.32 3.52
C ASP A 271 -6.96 -14.29 2.79
N MET A 272 -7.72 -14.73 1.78
CA MET A 272 -8.66 -13.84 1.08
C MET A 272 -9.78 -13.33 1.97
N SER A 273 -10.32 -14.19 2.84
CA SER A 273 -11.40 -13.82 3.75
C SER A 273 -10.92 -12.83 4.82
N VAL A 274 -9.68 -12.96 5.30
CA VAL A 274 -9.07 -11.99 6.21
C VAL A 274 -8.91 -10.65 5.51
N MET A 275 -8.36 -10.62 4.28
CA MET A 275 -8.23 -9.38 3.50
C MET A 275 -9.58 -8.69 3.28
N LEU A 276 -10.59 -9.43 2.84
CA LEU A 276 -11.94 -8.88 2.64
C LEU A 276 -12.56 -8.44 3.97
N GLY A 277 -12.39 -9.23 5.03
CA GLY A 277 -12.91 -8.94 6.36
C GLY A 277 -12.34 -7.64 6.95
N VAL A 278 -11.02 -7.43 6.90
CA VAL A 278 -10.41 -6.18 7.38
C VAL A 278 -10.79 -4.99 6.53
N THR A 279 -10.96 -5.19 5.21
CA THR A 279 -11.46 -4.14 4.29
C THR A 279 -12.86 -3.71 4.66
N LEU A 280 -13.79 -4.66 4.86
CA LEU A 280 -15.17 -4.37 5.24
C LEU A 280 -15.27 -3.77 6.65
N LEU A 281 -14.45 -4.24 7.59
CA LEU A 281 -14.40 -3.73 8.96
C LEU A 281 -14.00 -2.26 9.01
N LEU A 282 -13.24 -1.77 8.03
CA LEU A 282 -12.72 -0.41 8.06
C LEU A 282 -13.83 0.66 7.99
N TRP A 283 -14.92 0.40 7.27
CA TRP A 283 -16.03 1.34 7.11
C TRP A 283 -16.68 1.75 8.44
N PRO A 284 -17.19 0.82 9.27
CA PRO A 284 -17.82 1.21 10.54
C PRO A 284 -16.85 1.87 11.51
N LEU A 285 -15.56 1.50 11.52
CA LEU A 285 -14.54 2.14 12.36
C LEU A 285 -14.35 3.61 11.95
N MET A 286 -14.21 3.88 10.65
CA MET A 286 -13.97 5.23 10.16
C MET A 286 -15.22 6.11 10.11
N ARG A 287 -16.42 5.51 10.10
CA ARG A 287 -17.69 6.25 9.99
C ARG A 287 -18.02 7.04 11.24
N THR A 288 -17.64 6.53 12.41
CA THR A 288 -17.99 7.14 13.70
C THR A 288 -17.10 8.34 13.96
N GLY A 289 -17.67 9.55 13.95
CA GLY A 289 -16.91 10.79 14.18
C GLY A 289 -15.90 11.13 13.09
N MET A 290 -15.97 10.49 11.91
CA MET A 290 -15.07 10.72 10.77
C MET A 290 -13.59 10.66 11.16
N THR A 291 -13.25 9.83 12.13
CA THR A 291 -11.90 9.76 12.71
C THR A 291 -11.62 8.34 13.12
N LEU A 292 -10.51 7.77 12.65
CA LEU A 292 -10.02 6.50 13.17
C LEU A 292 -9.29 6.76 14.50
N VAL A 293 -9.86 6.31 15.60
CA VAL A 293 -9.34 6.58 16.95
C VAL A 293 -8.33 5.51 17.40
N ARG A 294 -7.60 5.79 18.47
CA ARG A 294 -6.54 4.90 19.00
C ARG A 294 -7.04 3.49 19.32
N LEU A 295 -8.26 3.36 19.85
CA LEU A 295 -8.84 2.07 20.21
C LEU A 295 -9.15 1.22 18.98
N GLU A 296 -9.64 1.85 17.92
CA GLU A 296 -9.91 1.19 16.63
C GLU A 296 -8.59 0.80 15.95
N GLY A 297 -7.57 1.65 16.07
CA GLY A 297 -6.20 1.31 15.68
C GLY A 297 -5.65 0.09 16.42
N ALA A 298 -5.87 0.03 17.75
CA ALA A 298 -5.46 -1.11 18.56
C ALA A 298 -6.23 -2.39 18.20
N LEU A 299 -7.51 -2.29 17.84
CA LEU A 299 -8.31 -3.40 17.32
C LEU A 299 -7.72 -3.93 16.00
N LEU A 300 -7.45 -3.04 15.03
CA LEU A 300 -6.83 -3.40 13.75
C LEU A 300 -5.47 -4.09 13.95
N PHE A 301 -4.61 -3.51 14.81
CA PHE A 301 -3.32 -4.10 15.14
C PHE A 301 -3.44 -5.48 15.81
N SER A 302 -4.44 -5.66 16.67
CA SER A 302 -4.72 -6.95 17.32
C SER A 302 -5.18 -8.00 16.30
N ILE A 303 -6.00 -7.62 15.31
CA ILE A 303 -6.40 -8.50 14.21
C ILE A 303 -5.18 -8.92 13.40
N TYR A 304 -4.30 -7.99 13.06
CA TYR A 304 -3.07 -8.31 12.34
C TYR A 304 -2.17 -9.27 13.14
N SER A 305 -1.98 -9.00 14.42
CA SER A 305 -1.18 -9.85 15.31
C SER A 305 -1.76 -11.26 15.42
N GLY A 306 -3.10 -11.37 15.50
CA GLY A 306 -3.79 -12.65 15.48
C GLY A 306 -3.64 -13.40 14.14
N TYR A 307 -3.70 -12.69 13.02
CA TYR A 307 -3.47 -13.26 11.69
C TYR A 307 -2.03 -13.78 11.53
N ILE A 308 -1.03 -13.01 11.96
CA ILE A 308 0.38 -13.47 11.95
C ILE A 308 0.57 -14.67 12.87
N ALA A 309 -0.02 -14.67 14.08
CA ALA A 309 0.05 -15.82 14.97
C ALA A 309 -0.59 -17.08 14.35
N TYR A 310 -1.72 -16.94 13.66
CA TYR A 310 -2.34 -18.03 12.89
C TYR A 310 -1.39 -18.56 11.82
N LEU A 311 -0.78 -17.68 11.03
CA LEU A 311 0.17 -18.08 9.99
C LEU A 311 1.40 -18.83 10.56
N LEU A 312 1.93 -18.39 11.69
CA LEU A 312 3.13 -18.99 12.27
C LEU A 312 2.86 -20.31 13.02
N LEU A 313 1.66 -20.49 13.59
CA LEU A 313 1.37 -21.64 14.47
C LEU A 313 0.56 -22.74 13.80
N LEU A 314 -0.24 -22.39 12.78
CA LEU A 314 -1.29 -23.26 12.23
C LEU A 314 -1.22 -23.42 10.72
N ALA A 315 -0.36 -22.68 10.01
CA ALA A 315 -0.33 -22.68 8.55
C ALA A 315 0.81 -23.50 7.92
N ASP A 316 1.71 -24.12 8.72
CA ASP A 316 2.69 -25.12 8.24
C ASP A 316 2.01 -26.48 7.94
#